data_AF-A0A1T4M2R2-F1
#
_entry.id   AF-A0A1T4M2R2-F1
#
_cell.length_a   1.000
_cell.length_b   1.000
_cell.length_c   1.000
_cell.angle_alpha   90.00
_cell.angle_beta   90.00
_cell.angle_gamma   90.00
#
_symmetry.space_group_name_H-M   'P 1'
#
loop_
_entity.id
_entity.type
_entity.pdbx_description
1 polymer ?
#
loop_
_entity_poly.entity_id
_entity_poly.type
_entity_poly.pdbx_seq_one_letter_code
_entity_poly.pdbx_strand_id
1 'polypeptide(L)'
;MYVFLYCLSVSLQITGALLVADISFNSLKRENVLKKFLKTNIVTFDSFKNKLIYDREAFKEFVMNKALLFISLIFIISGFMLGIFYLNDGLYLFVKTILVILITVFLIFIAKMIVGLILSKTKICKELTIEELDRYNLPVHGRTISIEEIEEIFK
;
A
#
# COMPACT_ATOMS: atom_id res chain seq x y z
N MET A 1 -6.97 -29.23 17.19
CA MET A 1 -6.88 -28.81 15.78
C MET A 1 -7.95 -27.77 15.41
N TYR A 2 -9.24 -28.06 15.61
CA TYR A 2 -10.35 -27.16 15.24
C TYR A 2 -10.32 -25.78 15.91
N VAL A 3 -9.91 -25.69 17.19
CA VAL A 3 -9.81 -24.39 17.89
C VAL A 3 -8.71 -23.49 17.34
N PHE A 4 -7.57 -24.07 16.93
CA PHE A 4 -6.48 -23.30 16.33
C PHE A 4 -6.89 -22.76 14.96
N LEU A 5 -7.53 -23.59 14.12
CA LEU A 5 -8.07 -23.18 12.82
C LEU A 5 -9.14 -22.10 12.96
N TYR A 6 -10.01 -22.20 13.98
CA TYR A 6 -10.98 -21.15 14.31
C TYR A 6 -10.29 -19.83 14.67
N CYS A 7 -9.32 -19.86 15.60
CA CYS A 7 -8.64 -18.65 16.02
C CYS A 7 -7.86 -18.04 14.85
N LEU A 8 -7.25 -18.86 13.99
CA LEU A 8 -6.58 -18.41 12.78
C LEU A 8 -7.56 -17.78 11.77
N SER A 9 -8.71 -18.41 11.52
CA SER A 9 -9.77 -17.90 10.64
C SER A 9 -10.25 -16.53 11.09
N VAL A 10 -10.63 -16.39 12.36
CA VAL A 10 -11.10 -15.12 12.94
C VAL A 10 -9.98 -14.08 12.91
N SER A 11 -8.75 -14.46 13.26
CA SER A 11 -7.62 -13.53 13.23
C SER A 11 -7.33 -13.03 11.82
N LEU A 12 -7.40 -13.88 10.80
CA LEU A 12 -7.24 -13.48 9.40
C LEU A 12 -8.30 -12.46 8.98
N GLN A 13 -9.57 -12.68 9.36
CA GLN A 13 -10.66 -11.74 9.08
C GLN A 13 -10.44 -10.39 9.78
N ILE A 14 -10.11 -10.39 11.08
CA ILE A 14 -9.86 -9.17 11.86
C ILE A 14 -8.64 -8.44 11.31
N THR A 15 -7.54 -9.15 11.05
CA THR A 15 -6.30 -8.57 10.49
C THR A 15 -6.59 -7.91 9.15
N GLY A 16 -7.31 -8.62 8.26
CA GLY A 16 -7.69 -8.08 6.96
C GLY A 16 -8.61 -6.86 7.09
N ALA A 17 -9.61 -6.89 7.97
CA ALA A 17 -10.48 -5.74 8.21
C ALA A 17 -9.72 -4.51 8.73
N LEU A 18 -8.81 -4.70 9.69
CA LEU A 18 -7.97 -3.63 10.23
C LEU A 18 -7.06 -3.02 9.15
N LEU A 19 -6.44 -3.86 8.33
CA LEU A 19 -5.59 -3.39 7.21
C LEU A 19 -6.40 -2.71 6.10
N VAL A 20 -7.66 -3.08 5.87
CA VAL A 20 -8.56 -2.36 4.94
C VAL A 20 -9.00 -1.02 5.52
N ALA A 21 -9.37 -0.97 6.81
CA ALA A 21 -9.84 0.25 7.45
C ALA A 21 -8.81 1.39 7.38
N ASP A 22 -7.53 1.03 7.36
CA ASP A 22 -6.40 1.95 7.27
C ASP A 22 -6.13 2.45 5.82
N ILE A 23 -6.80 1.89 4.79
CA ILE A 23 -6.38 2.05 3.39
C ILE A 23 -7.54 2.23 2.39
N SER A 24 -7.46 3.27 1.56
CA SER A 24 -8.38 3.52 0.45
C SER A 24 -8.24 2.49 -0.68
N PHE A 25 -9.35 1.82 -1.03
CA PHE A 25 -9.41 0.81 -2.10
C PHE A 25 -8.89 1.36 -3.44
N ASN A 26 -7.91 0.72 -4.10
CA ASN A 26 -7.56 0.94 -5.52
C ASN A 26 -6.47 0.01 -6.07
N SER A 27 -6.46 -0.18 -7.40
CA SER A 27 -5.47 -0.97 -8.17
C SER A 27 -3.99 -0.62 -7.91
N LEU A 28 -3.14 -1.65 -7.93
CA LEU A 28 -1.67 -1.63 -7.84
C LEU A 28 -0.95 -1.39 -9.19
N LYS A 29 -1.68 -1.17 -10.30
CA LYS A 29 -1.03 -0.83 -11.57
C LYS A 29 -0.25 0.48 -11.43
N ARG A 30 1.02 0.50 -11.84
CA ARG A 30 1.94 1.66 -11.70
C ARG A 30 1.30 2.97 -12.18
N GLU A 31 0.66 2.98 -13.33
CA GLU A 31 -0.10 4.13 -13.84
C GLU A 31 -1.18 4.64 -12.86
N ASN A 32 -1.98 3.72 -12.29
CA ASN A 32 -3.02 4.06 -11.31
C ASN A 32 -2.45 4.55 -9.98
N VAL A 33 -1.27 4.04 -9.60
CA VAL A 33 -0.51 4.52 -8.43
C VAL A 33 -0.08 5.96 -8.67
N LEU A 34 0.57 6.24 -9.80
CA LEU A 34 1.06 7.56 -10.17
C LEU A 34 -0.09 8.58 -10.29
N LYS A 35 -1.17 8.24 -11.01
CA LYS A 35 -2.37 9.09 -11.17
C LYS A 35 -2.92 9.56 -9.83
N LYS A 36 -2.98 8.68 -8.82
CA LYS A 36 -3.60 9.00 -7.53
C LYS A 36 -2.61 9.67 -6.57
N PHE A 37 -1.33 9.31 -6.65
CA PHE A 37 -0.28 10.04 -5.94
C PHE A 37 -0.27 11.52 -6.36
N LEU A 38 -0.30 11.80 -7.67
CA LEU A 38 -0.33 13.16 -8.22
C LEU A 38 -1.60 13.94 -7.87
N LYS A 39 -2.73 13.28 -7.60
CA LYS A 39 -3.96 13.95 -7.14
C LYS A 39 -3.87 14.46 -5.70
N THR A 40 -2.94 13.91 -4.91
CA THR A 40 -2.86 14.13 -3.46
C THR A 40 -1.52 14.73 -3.02
N ASN A 41 -0.51 14.67 -3.89
CA ASN A 41 0.86 15.12 -3.62
C ASN A 41 1.35 16.01 -4.75
N ILE A 42 2.13 17.03 -4.38
CA ILE A 42 2.74 17.96 -5.33
C ILE A 42 4.00 17.29 -5.91
N VAL A 43 4.05 17.24 -7.24
CA VAL A 43 5.24 16.84 -7.99
C VAL A 43 5.63 18.00 -8.89
N THR A 44 6.86 18.46 -8.74
CA THR A 44 7.44 19.57 -9.50
C THR A 44 8.62 19.09 -10.33
N PHE A 45 8.90 19.77 -11.43
CA PHE A 45 10.05 19.48 -12.29
C PHE A 45 11.10 20.58 -12.18
N ASP A 46 12.32 20.20 -11.78
CA ASP A 46 13.49 21.07 -11.73
C ASP A 46 14.26 20.93 -13.06
N SER A 47 14.18 21.97 -13.90
CA SER A 47 14.85 22.05 -15.21
C SER A 47 16.37 22.03 -15.08
N PHE A 48 16.94 22.69 -14.06
CA PHE A 48 18.39 22.76 -13.84
C PHE A 48 18.99 21.39 -13.52
N LYS A 49 18.27 20.57 -12.75
CA LYS A 49 18.73 19.22 -12.36
C LYS A 49 18.17 18.12 -13.26
N ASN A 50 17.30 18.47 -14.21
CA ASN A 50 16.52 17.55 -15.04
C ASN A 50 15.88 16.43 -14.21
N LYS A 51 15.24 16.78 -13.08
CA LYS A 51 14.70 15.82 -12.11
C LYS A 51 13.36 16.24 -11.56
N LEU A 52 12.55 15.25 -11.20
CA LEU A 52 11.30 15.46 -10.47
C LEU A 52 11.60 15.63 -8.98
N ILE A 53 11.02 16.67 -8.38
CA ILE A 53 11.01 16.93 -6.95
C ILE A 53 9.64 16.51 -6.42
N TYR A 54 9.66 15.56 -5.50
CA TYR A 54 8.50 15.03 -4.81
C TYR A 54 8.93 14.38 -3.48
N ASP A 55 7.99 14.24 -2.55
CA ASP A 55 8.24 13.51 -1.31
C ASP A 55 8.34 12.01 -1.59
N ARG A 56 9.58 11.50 -1.52
CA ARG A 56 9.90 10.10 -1.77
C ARG A 56 9.36 9.16 -0.71
N GLU A 57 9.32 9.61 0.55
CA GLU A 57 8.79 8.81 1.65
C GLU A 57 7.27 8.71 1.53
N ALA A 58 6.59 9.83 1.24
CA ALA A 58 5.15 9.82 0.96
C ALA A 58 4.81 8.91 -0.25
N PHE A 59 5.65 8.91 -1.29
CA PHE A 59 5.46 8.00 -2.43
C PHE A 59 5.61 6.53 -2.02
N LYS A 60 6.66 6.21 -1.26
CA LYS A 60 6.92 4.85 -0.79
C LYS A 60 5.82 4.34 0.14
N GLU A 61 5.38 5.17 1.07
CA GLU A 61 4.25 4.89 1.96
C GLU A 61 2.96 4.67 1.18
N PHE A 62 2.70 5.51 0.18
CA PHE A 62 1.54 5.36 -0.70
C PHE A 62 1.54 4.02 -1.45
N VAL A 63 2.69 3.57 -1.96
CA VAL A 63 2.84 2.24 -2.58
C VAL A 63 2.67 1.13 -1.55
N MET A 64 3.24 1.28 -0.35
CA MET A 64 3.16 0.32 0.75
C MET A 64 1.72 0.07 1.18
N ASN A 65 0.96 1.14 1.39
CA ASN A 65 -0.44 1.05 1.80
C ASN A 65 -1.27 0.32 0.73
N LYS A 66 -1.05 0.63 -0.55
CA LYS A 66 -1.74 -0.10 -1.64
C LYS A 66 -1.41 -1.60 -1.69
N ALA A 67 -0.18 -1.99 -1.42
CA ALA A 67 0.20 -3.39 -1.38
C ALA A 67 -0.42 -4.13 -0.18
N LEU A 68 -0.47 -3.47 1.00
CA LEU A 68 -1.12 -4.00 2.19
C LEU A 68 -2.62 -4.25 1.98
N LEU A 69 -3.30 -3.40 1.20
CA LEU A 69 -4.70 -3.61 0.83
C LEU A 69 -4.95 -4.92 0.07
N PHE A 70 -4.02 -5.33 -0.80
CA PHE A 70 -4.20 -6.57 -1.55
C PHE A 70 -4.06 -7.79 -0.63
N ILE A 71 -3.09 -7.74 0.30
CA ILE A 71 -2.91 -8.78 1.32
C ILE A 71 -4.10 -8.83 2.28
N SER A 72 -4.67 -7.68 2.63
CA SER A 72 -5.80 -7.61 3.53
C SER A 72 -7.05 -8.29 2.95
N LEU A 73 -7.30 -8.12 1.65
CA LEU A 73 -8.34 -8.86 0.94
C LEU A 73 -8.11 -10.38 0.96
N ILE A 74 -6.87 -10.82 0.72
CA ILE A 74 -6.51 -12.24 0.80
C ILE A 74 -6.80 -12.76 2.21
N PHE A 75 -6.40 -12.03 3.25
CA PHE A 75 -6.67 -12.43 4.63
C PHE A 75 -8.16 -12.54 4.93
N ILE A 76 -8.99 -11.60 4.49
CA ILE A 76 -10.45 -11.68 4.65
C ILE A 76 -10.99 -12.94 3.98
N ILE A 77 -10.66 -13.17 2.70
CA ILE A 77 -11.16 -14.31 1.92
C ILE A 77 -10.69 -15.65 2.52
N SER A 78 -9.40 -15.77 2.82
CA SER A 78 -8.84 -16.98 3.44
C SER A 78 -9.45 -17.23 4.82
N GLY A 79 -9.67 -16.18 5.59
CA GLY A 79 -10.34 -16.25 6.88
C GLY A 79 -11.76 -16.80 6.76
N PHE A 80 -12.56 -16.30 5.82
CA PHE A 80 -13.92 -16.82 5.56
C PHE A 80 -13.91 -18.29 5.11
N MET A 81 -13.02 -18.66 4.18
CA MET A 81 -12.91 -20.04 3.68
C MET A 81 -12.55 -21.04 4.79
N LEU A 82 -11.64 -20.64 5.71
CA LEU A 82 -11.29 -21.44 6.88
C LEU A 82 -12.44 -21.55 7.89
N GLY A 83 -13.32 -20.55 7.95
CA GLY A 83 -14.44 -20.50 8.88
C GLY A 83 -15.57 -21.49 8.57
N ILE A 84 -15.71 -21.92 7.31
CA ILE A 84 -16.76 -22.84 6.85
C ILE A 84 -16.64 -24.24 7.49
N PHE A 85 -15.45 -24.64 7.92
CA PHE A 85 -15.17 -26.00 8.41
C PHE A 85 -15.38 -26.19 9.93
N TYR A 86 -16.14 -25.33 10.62
CA TYR A 86 -16.20 -25.32 12.09
C TYR A 86 -17.57 -25.63 12.70
N LEU A 87 -17.59 -26.61 13.63
CA LEU A 87 -18.61 -26.81 14.66
C LEU A 87 -18.07 -26.39 16.02
N ASN A 88 -18.90 -25.71 16.82
CA ASN A 88 -18.48 -25.04 18.04
C ASN A 88 -18.42 -25.96 19.26
N ASP A 89 -17.23 -26.49 19.58
CA ASP A 89 -17.03 -27.29 20.79
C ASP A 89 -16.14 -26.60 21.85
N GLY A 90 -16.73 -26.44 23.04
CA GLY A 90 -16.16 -26.81 24.35
C GLY A 90 -14.96 -26.07 24.97
N LEU A 91 -14.27 -25.14 24.30
CA LEU A 91 -13.13 -24.42 24.91
C LEU A 91 -13.53 -23.07 25.53
N TYR A 92 -12.98 -22.76 26.71
CA TYR A 92 -13.19 -21.50 27.44
C TYR A 92 -12.98 -20.28 26.55
N LEU A 93 -14.03 -19.47 26.38
CA LEU A 93 -14.09 -18.30 25.50
C LEU A 93 -12.88 -17.36 25.66
N PHE A 94 -12.45 -17.16 26.91
CA PHE A 94 -11.32 -16.30 27.26
C PHE A 94 -10.00 -16.71 26.58
N VAL A 95 -9.68 -18.00 26.55
CA VAL A 95 -8.44 -18.51 25.94
C VAL A 95 -8.46 -18.30 24.42
N LYS A 96 -9.63 -18.49 23.79
CA LYS A 96 -9.81 -18.24 22.34
C LYS A 96 -9.59 -16.76 22.02
N THR A 97 -10.13 -15.85 22.82
CA THR A 97 -9.98 -14.40 22.61
C THR A 97 -8.53 -13.96 22.68
N ILE A 98 -7.77 -14.39 23.70
CA ILE A 98 -6.34 -14.04 23.81
C ILE A 98 -5.56 -14.55 22.60
N LEU A 99 -5.82 -15.80 22.20
CA LEU A 99 -5.14 -16.40 21.05
C LEU A 99 -5.42 -15.63 19.75
N VAL A 100 -6.67 -15.20 19.53
CA VAL A 100 -7.05 -14.37 18.38
C VAL A 100 -6.30 -13.05 18.38
N ILE A 101 -6.20 -12.37 19.53
CA ILE A 101 -5.48 -11.09 19.63
C ILE A 101 -4.00 -11.28 19.28
N LEU A 102 -3.34 -12.28 19.86
CA LEU A 102 -1.92 -12.56 19.63
C LEU A 102 -1.65 -12.90 18.15
N ILE A 103 -2.45 -13.77 17.56
CA ILE A 103 -2.31 -14.15 16.14
C ILE A 103 -2.56 -12.92 15.25
N THR A 104 -3.58 -12.11 15.55
CA THR A 104 -3.89 -10.89 14.77
C THR A 104 -2.72 -9.91 14.78
N VAL A 105 -2.16 -9.59 15.96
CA VAL A 105 -0.99 -8.69 16.07
C VAL A 105 0.20 -9.23 15.28
N PHE A 106 0.46 -10.53 15.38
CA PHE A 106 1.53 -11.20 14.66
C PHE A 106 1.32 -11.16 13.14
N LEU A 107 0.09 -11.40 12.65
CA LEU A 107 -0.26 -11.35 11.23
C LEU A 107 -0.10 -9.94 10.64
N ILE A 108 -0.46 -8.89 11.39
CA ILE A 108 -0.24 -7.50 10.96
C ILE A 108 1.25 -7.23 10.77
N PHE A 109 2.09 -7.66 11.72
CA PHE A 109 3.53 -7.48 11.64
C PHE A 109 4.13 -8.21 10.43
N ILE A 110 3.75 -9.49 10.23
CA ILE A 110 4.19 -10.27 9.06
C ILE A 110 3.74 -9.63 7.75
N ALA A 111 2.49 -9.16 7.65
CA ALA A 111 1.99 -8.53 6.43
C ALA A 111 2.83 -7.30 6.05
N LYS A 112 3.14 -6.43 7.01
CA LYS A 112 4.01 -5.26 6.79
C LYS A 112 5.42 -5.67 6.35
N MET A 113 6.01 -6.69 6.98
CA MET A 113 7.32 -7.21 6.59
C MET A 113 7.32 -7.78 5.16
N ILE A 114 6.36 -8.64 4.82
CA ILE A 114 6.25 -9.26 3.49
C ILE A 114 6.08 -8.18 2.42
N VAL A 115 5.18 -7.21 2.64
CA VAL A 115 5.00 -6.09 1.71
C VAL A 115 6.29 -5.30 1.53
N GLY A 116 6.97 -4.95 2.63
CA GLY A 116 8.23 -4.22 2.57
C GLY A 116 9.29 -4.97 1.74
N LEU A 117 9.41 -6.29 1.93
CA LEU A 117 10.32 -7.13 1.17
C LEU A 117 9.96 -7.22 -0.32
N ILE A 118 8.68 -7.41 -0.66
CA ILE A 118 8.22 -7.44 -2.06
C ILE A 118 8.47 -6.10 -2.74
N LEU A 119 8.16 -5.00 -2.04
CA LEU A 119 8.32 -3.65 -2.57
C LEU A 119 9.78 -3.27 -2.79
N SER A 120 10.68 -3.71 -1.91
CA SER A 120 12.13 -3.51 -2.09
C SER A 120 12.68 -4.13 -3.40
N LYS A 121 12.02 -5.16 -3.94
CA LYS A 121 12.43 -5.88 -5.16
C LYS A 121 11.65 -5.48 -6.41
N THR A 122 10.60 -4.68 -6.30
CA THR A 122 9.72 -4.38 -7.43
C THR A 122 9.99 -3.00 -8.03
N LYS A 123 9.78 -2.90 -9.35
CA LYS A 123 9.91 -1.64 -10.08
C LYS A 123 8.90 -0.56 -9.65
N ILE A 124 7.89 -0.92 -8.85
CA ILE A 124 6.83 -0.02 -8.39
C ILE A 124 7.34 0.98 -7.34
N CYS A 125 8.47 0.70 -6.68
CA CYS A 125 9.15 1.66 -5.79
C CYS A 125 10.28 2.45 -6.47
N LYS A 126 10.46 2.30 -7.80
CA LYS A 126 11.43 3.12 -8.52
C LYS A 126 11.04 4.59 -8.48
N GLU A 127 12.07 5.42 -8.51
CA GLU A 127 11.93 6.87 -8.62
C GLU A 127 11.01 7.24 -9.78
N LEU A 128 10.19 8.28 -9.59
CA LEU A 128 9.42 8.83 -10.70
C LEU A 128 10.36 9.44 -11.72
N THR A 129 10.13 9.16 -13.00
CA THR A 129 10.84 9.80 -14.11
C THR A 129 9.86 10.61 -14.96
N ILE A 130 10.37 11.64 -15.62
CA ILE A 130 9.57 12.53 -16.49
C ILE A 130 9.03 11.74 -17.68
N GLU A 131 9.87 10.87 -18.26
CA GLU A 131 9.48 9.95 -19.33
C GLU A 131 8.29 9.05 -18.95
N GLU A 132 8.18 8.66 -17.67
CA GLU A 132 7.08 7.84 -17.18
C GLU A 132 5.81 8.67 -17.01
N LEU A 133 5.92 9.92 -16.56
CA LEU A 133 4.79 10.85 -16.48
C LEU A 133 4.26 11.22 -17.88
N ASP A 134 5.15 11.49 -18.83
CA ASP A 134 4.81 11.81 -20.22
C ASP A 134 4.15 10.61 -20.91
N ARG A 135 4.67 9.39 -20.71
CA ARG A 135 4.09 8.16 -21.27
C ARG A 135 2.65 7.92 -20.81
N TYR A 136 2.31 8.33 -19.59
CA TYR A 136 0.96 8.19 -19.03
C TYR A 136 0.10 9.45 -19.16
N ASN A 137 0.60 10.49 -19.84
CA ASN A 137 -0.03 11.79 -20.00
C ASN A 137 -0.47 12.40 -18.64
N LEU A 138 0.45 12.41 -17.66
CA LEU A 138 0.19 12.83 -16.28
C LEU A 138 0.72 14.24 -15.99
N PRO A 139 -0.05 15.08 -15.29
CA PRO A 139 0.32 16.47 -15.07
C PRO A 139 1.46 16.61 -14.05
N VAL A 140 2.36 17.55 -14.33
CA VAL A 140 3.35 18.07 -13.36
C VAL A 140 2.84 19.43 -12.86
N HIS A 141 2.80 19.62 -11.55
CA HIS A 141 2.12 20.77 -10.91
C HIS A 141 2.93 22.06 -10.97
N GLY A 142 4.18 22.00 -11.42
CA GLY A 142 5.01 23.17 -11.67
C GLY A 142 6.27 22.80 -12.45
N ARG A 143 6.64 23.63 -13.43
CA ARG A 143 7.98 23.64 -14.01
C ARG A 143 8.76 24.75 -13.31
N THR A 144 9.88 24.40 -12.71
CA THR A 144 10.89 25.40 -12.36
C THR A 144 11.52 25.85 -13.67
N ILE A 145 11.22 27.08 -14.07
CA ILE A 145 11.75 27.69 -15.31
C ILE A 145 13.21 28.06 -15.04
N SER A 146 14.12 27.75 -15.96
CA SER A 146 15.52 28.17 -15.79
C SER A 146 15.65 29.70 -15.92
N ILE A 147 16.72 30.29 -15.38
CA ILE A 147 16.97 31.74 -15.54
C ILE A 147 17.13 32.08 -17.03
N GLU A 148 17.71 31.17 -17.82
CA GLU A 148 17.87 31.32 -19.27
C GLU A 148 16.53 31.33 -20.01
N GLU A 149 15.58 30.47 -19.61
CA GLU A 149 14.22 30.47 -20.17
C GLU A 149 13.43 31.74 -19.75
N ILE A 150 13.68 32.28 -18.56
CA ILE A 150 13.11 33.57 -18.13
C ILE A 150 13.66 34.70 -19.02
N GLU A 151 14.97 34.74 -19.24
CA GLU A 151 15.61 35.75 -20.10
C GLU A 151 15.13 35.68 -21.55
N GLU A 152 14.75 34.49 -22.04
CA GLU A 152 14.21 34.30 -23.40
C GLU A 152 12.76 34.81 -23.54
N ILE A 153 11.95 34.72 -22.48
CA ILE A 153 10.57 35.24 -22.45
C ILE A 153 10.53 36.77 -22.33
N PHE A 154 11.52 37.36 -21.67
CA PHE A 154 11.65 38.82 -21.48
C PHE A 154 12.51 39.51 -22.55
N LYS A 155 12.89 38.81 -23.62
CA LYS A 155 13.54 39.35 -24.82
C LYS A 155 12.54 39.73 -25.89
#